data_AF-A2GIE6-F1
#
_entry.id   AF-A2GIE6-F1
#
_cell.length_a   1.000
_cell.length_b   1.000
_cell.length_c   1.000
_cell.angle_alpha   90.00
_cell.angle_beta   90.00
_cell.angle_gamma   90.00
#
_symmetry.space_group_name_H-M   'P 1'
#
loop_
_entity.id
_entity.type
_entity.pdbx_description
1 polymer ?
#
loop_
_entity_poly.entity_id
_entity_poly.type
_entity_poly.pdbx_seq_one_letter_code
_entity_poly.pdbx_strand_id
1 'polypeptide(L)'
;YSLLELCCYHGAVDCFKLLRTKFNSEITRECLDLSFLGGNQEIMSECLKYQKPDRWCMENAIISHNIDFVTFLMNEYSIKINLRYCEKYNNLETFLVYFDQTNDIGKCFVYSAMFNIPSLCEYFLSNGANINEKNND
;
A
#
# COMPACT_ATOMS: atom_id res chain seq x y z
N TYR A 1 9.82 -18.96 -3.02
CA TYR A 1 10.31 -17.78 -3.74
C TYR A 1 11.48 -18.15 -4.65
N SER A 2 11.49 -17.67 -5.88
CA SER A 2 12.65 -17.70 -6.78
C SER A 2 13.74 -16.72 -6.33
N LEU A 3 14.97 -16.85 -6.85
CA LEU A 3 16.03 -15.87 -6.55
C LEU A 3 15.65 -14.45 -7.00
N LEU A 4 14.91 -14.32 -8.11
CA LEU A 4 14.47 -13.02 -8.61
C LEU A 4 13.41 -12.40 -7.68
N GLU A 5 12.45 -13.21 -7.19
CA GLU A 5 11.46 -12.79 -6.20
C GLU A 5 12.11 -12.33 -4.89
N LEU A 6 13.14 -13.04 -4.42
CA LEU A 6 13.91 -12.62 -3.26
C LEU A 6 14.65 -11.29 -3.50
N CYS A 7 15.16 -11.07 -4.71
CA CYS A 7 15.75 -9.76 -5.05
C CYS A 7 14.70 -8.64 -5.00
N CYS A 8 13.48 -8.90 -5.46
CA CYS A 8 12.37 -7.95 -5.39
C CYS A 8 12.01 -7.62 -3.94
N TYR A 9 11.86 -8.65 -3.11
CA TYR A 9 11.52 -8.51 -1.69
C TYR A 9 12.58 -7.74 -0.89
N HIS A 10 13.87 -7.96 -1.18
CA HIS A 10 14.97 -7.31 -0.47
C HIS A 10 15.49 -6.02 -1.14
N GLY A 11 14.91 -5.60 -2.27
CA GLY A 11 15.38 -4.43 -3.01
C GLY A 11 16.78 -4.59 -3.62
N ALA A 12 17.26 -5.82 -3.84
CA ALA A 12 18.61 -6.13 -4.30
C ALA A 12 18.77 -5.93 -5.82
N VAL A 13 18.82 -4.68 -6.26
CA VAL A 13 18.73 -4.28 -7.68
C VAL A 13 19.86 -4.84 -8.56
N ASP A 14 21.09 -4.94 -8.05
CA ASP A 14 22.21 -5.47 -8.83
C ASP A 14 22.05 -6.98 -9.11
N CYS A 15 21.62 -7.73 -8.09
CA CYS A 15 21.30 -9.15 -8.24
C CYS A 15 20.11 -9.36 -9.18
N PHE A 16 19.06 -8.53 -9.06
CA PHE A 16 17.92 -8.55 -9.95
C PHE A 16 18.33 -8.35 -11.42
N LYS A 17 19.14 -7.30 -11.70
CA LYS A 17 19.69 -7.02 -13.04
C LYS A 17 20.53 -8.16 -13.57
N LEU A 18 21.40 -8.74 -12.74
CA LEU A 18 22.22 -9.89 -13.10
C LEU A 18 21.37 -11.10 -13.53
N LEU A 19 20.34 -11.42 -12.75
CA LEU A 19 19.41 -12.53 -13.01
C LEU A 19 18.61 -12.32 -14.30
N ARG A 20 18.11 -11.10 -14.53
CA ARG A 20 17.39 -10.73 -15.75
C ARG A 20 18.28 -10.81 -16.99
N THR A 21 19.50 -10.28 -16.93
CA THR A 21 20.37 -10.16 -18.12
C THR A 21 21.14 -11.43 -18.46
N LYS A 22 21.65 -12.17 -17.47
CA LYS A 22 22.48 -13.37 -17.71
C LYS A 22 21.68 -14.65 -17.78
N PHE A 23 20.59 -14.74 -17.01
CA PHE A 23 19.82 -15.97 -16.85
C PHE A 23 18.40 -15.88 -17.43
N ASN A 24 18.03 -14.72 -18.00
CA ASN A 24 16.69 -14.47 -18.53
C ASN A 24 15.57 -14.83 -17.55
N SER A 25 15.81 -14.64 -16.25
CA SER A 25 14.85 -15.01 -15.21
C SER A 25 13.52 -14.29 -15.43
N GLU A 26 12.42 -15.02 -15.51
CA GLU A 26 11.10 -14.47 -15.78
C GLU A 26 10.62 -13.55 -14.65
N ILE A 27 9.98 -12.43 -15.00
CA ILE A 27 9.30 -11.56 -14.04
C ILE A 27 7.90 -12.10 -13.80
N THR A 28 7.70 -12.72 -12.64
CA THR A 28 6.42 -13.27 -12.19
C THR A 28 5.53 -12.19 -11.58
N ARG A 29 4.25 -12.52 -11.34
CA ARG A 29 3.33 -11.63 -10.60
C ARG A 29 3.87 -11.36 -9.19
N GLU A 30 4.40 -12.39 -8.54
CA GLU A 30 5.03 -12.32 -7.22
C GLU A 30 6.23 -11.37 -7.20
N CYS A 31 7.02 -11.27 -8.28
CA CYS A 31 8.09 -10.27 -8.39
C CYS A 31 7.54 -8.84 -8.27
N LEU A 32 6.42 -8.53 -8.95
CA LEU A 32 5.81 -7.22 -8.86
C LEU A 32 5.27 -6.96 -7.45
N ASP A 33 4.55 -7.91 -6.87
CA ASP A 33 4.00 -7.76 -5.51
C ASP A 33 5.10 -7.53 -4.47
N LEU A 34 6.17 -8.33 -4.51
CA LEU A 34 7.30 -8.21 -3.57
C LEU A 34 8.11 -6.93 -3.79
N SER A 35 8.13 -6.37 -5.01
CA SER A 35 8.86 -5.12 -5.29
C SER A 35 8.29 -3.91 -4.51
N PHE A 36 6.99 -3.92 -4.21
CA PHE A 36 6.36 -2.89 -3.36
C PHE A 36 6.76 -3.01 -1.89
N LEU A 37 7.11 -4.22 -1.42
CA LEU A 37 7.67 -4.45 -0.08
C LEU A 37 9.14 -4.06 -0.01
N GLY A 38 9.92 -4.40 -1.05
CA GLY A 38 11.35 -4.11 -1.09
C GLY A 38 11.69 -2.63 -1.26
N GLY A 39 10.74 -1.78 -1.67
CA GLY A 39 10.90 -0.33 -1.71
C GLY A 39 11.84 0.19 -2.81
N ASN A 40 12.38 -0.69 -3.67
CA ASN A 40 13.29 -0.29 -4.73
C ASN A 40 12.50 0.09 -5.99
N GLN A 41 12.44 1.39 -6.28
CA GLN A 41 11.71 1.96 -7.43
C GLN A 41 12.16 1.39 -8.78
N GLU A 42 13.45 1.08 -8.95
CA GLU A 42 13.96 0.56 -10.23
C GLU A 42 13.46 -0.86 -10.49
N ILE A 43 13.49 -1.73 -9.48
CA ILE A 43 12.92 -3.09 -9.58
C ILE A 43 11.42 -3.01 -9.85
N MET A 44 10.69 -2.21 -9.07
CA MET A 44 9.24 -2.06 -9.22
C MET A 44 8.87 -1.55 -10.62
N SER A 45 9.56 -0.52 -11.12
CA SER A 45 9.35 0.02 -12.46
C SER A 45 9.64 -0.99 -13.56
N GLU A 46 10.65 -1.85 -13.39
CA GLU A 46 10.94 -2.92 -14.34
C GLU A 46 9.84 -4.00 -14.32
N CYS A 47 9.38 -4.40 -13.13
CA CYS A 47 8.31 -5.38 -12.97
C CYS A 47 6.99 -4.92 -13.63
N LEU A 48 6.64 -3.63 -13.53
CA LEU A 48 5.45 -3.04 -14.13
C LEU A 48 5.41 -3.08 -15.67
N LYS A 49 6.56 -3.25 -16.34
CA LYS A 49 6.61 -3.42 -17.80
C LYS A 49 6.01 -4.75 -18.25
N TYR A 50 5.96 -5.75 -17.35
CA TYR A 50 5.54 -7.11 -17.65
C TYR A 50 4.25 -7.51 -16.93
N GLN A 51 3.99 -6.92 -15.77
CA GLN A 51 2.87 -7.27 -14.90
C GLN A 51 2.00 -6.05 -14.59
N LYS A 52 0.71 -6.27 -14.36
CA LYS A 52 -0.21 -5.20 -13.93
C LYS A 52 -0.40 -5.24 -12.43
N PRO A 53 -0.39 -4.10 -11.72
CA PRO A 53 -0.65 -4.07 -10.30
C PRO A 53 -2.13 -4.36 -10.01
N ASP A 54 -2.38 -4.94 -8.84
CA ASP A 54 -3.72 -5.17 -8.31
C ASP A 54 -3.77 -4.81 -6.80
N ARG A 55 -4.83 -5.22 -6.12
CA ARG A 55 -5.01 -4.95 -4.68
C ARG A 55 -3.89 -5.48 -3.78
N TRP A 56 -3.15 -6.51 -4.19
CA TRP A 56 -2.02 -7.06 -3.43
C TRP A 56 -0.83 -6.11 -3.47
N CYS A 57 -0.59 -5.44 -4.60
CA CYS A 57 0.40 -4.36 -4.68
C CYS A 57 0.05 -3.22 -3.71
N MET A 58 -1.24 -2.84 -3.63
CA MET A 58 -1.70 -1.82 -2.69
C MET A 58 -1.51 -2.26 -1.24
N GLU A 59 -1.92 -3.48 -0.87
CA GLU A 59 -1.68 -4.02 0.47
C GLU A 59 -0.18 -3.99 0.82
N ASN A 60 0.69 -4.43 -0.10
CA ASN A 60 2.14 -4.41 0.10
C ASN A 60 2.72 -2.99 0.23
N ALA A 61 2.21 -2.01 -0.53
CA ALA A 61 2.61 -0.61 -0.39
C ALA A 61 2.22 -0.03 0.99
N ILE A 62 1.04 -0.42 1.49
CA ILE A 62 0.59 -0.05 2.85
C ILE A 62 1.48 -0.71 3.91
N ILE A 63 1.80 -2.00 3.75
CA ILE A 63 2.69 -2.74 4.66
C ILE A 63 4.08 -2.10 4.72
N SER A 64 4.62 -1.64 3.58
CA SER A 64 5.95 -1.05 3.52
C SER A 64 6.03 0.39 4.03
N HIS A 65 4.89 0.97 4.45
CA HIS A 65 4.81 2.38 4.87
C HIS A 65 5.41 3.33 3.82
N ASN A 66 5.22 3.02 2.54
CA ASN A 66 5.72 3.84 1.43
C ASN A 66 4.56 4.60 0.77
N ILE A 67 4.39 5.85 1.19
CA ILE A 67 3.26 6.68 0.75
C ILE A 67 3.33 7.04 -0.74
N ASP A 68 4.53 7.16 -1.30
CA ASP A 68 4.72 7.41 -2.73
C ASP A 68 4.17 6.23 -3.55
N PHE A 69 4.36 4.99 -3.07
CA PHE A 69 3.80 3.81 -3.74
C PHE A 69 2.29 3.71 -3.61
N VAL A 70 1.75 4.03 -2.42
CA VAL A 70 0.30 4.06 -2.20
C VAL A 70 -0.36 5.08 -3.13
N THR A 71 0.15 6.32 -3.15
CA THR A 71 -0.40 7.40 -3.98
C THR A 71 -0.23 7.11 -5.46
N PHE A 72 0.90 6.54 -5.88
CA PHE A 72 1.12 6.06 -7.25
C PHE A 72 0.06 5.03 -7.67
N LEU A 73 -0.16 3.97 -6.88
CA LEU A 73 -1.14 2.94 -7.20
C LEU A 73 -2.58 3.47 -7.23
N MET A 74 -2.90 4.40 -6.35
CA MET A 74 -4.21 5.05 -6.31
C MET A 74 -4.42 5.96 -7.53
N ASN A 75 -3.47 6.81 -7.87
CA ASN A 75 -3.63 7.81 -8.91
C ASN A 75 -3.48 7.22 -10.33
N GLU A 76 -2.46 6.41 -10.56
CA GLU A 76 -2.14 5.89 -11.90
C GLU A 76 -2.96 4.65 -12.26
N TYR A 77 -3.39 3.86 -11.26
CA TYR A 77 -4.11 2.60 -11.48
C TYR A 77 -5.51 2.58 -10.86
N SER A 78 -5.95 3.66 -10.19
CA SER A 78 -7.27 3.73 -9.54
C SER A 78 -7.51 2.61 -8.52
N ILE A 79 -6.44 2.08 -7.91
CA ILE A 79 -6.55 1.02 -6.91
C ILE A 79 -6.93 1.67 -5.58
N LYS A 80 -8.07 1.26 -5.02
CA LYS A 80 -8.60 1.85 -3.80
C LYS A 80 -7.80 1.41 -2.57
N ILE A 81 -7.59 2.36 -1.65
CA ILE A 81 -7.08 2.08 -0.31
C ILE A 81 -8.16 1.36 0.49
N ASN A 82 -7.77 0.30 1.19
CA ASN A 82 -8.64 -0.39 2.16
C ASN A 82 -8.21 0.00 3.58
N LEU A 83 -9.11 0.67 4.31
CA LEU A 83 -8.87 1.13 5.67
C LEU A 83 -8.53 0.01 6.66
N ARG A 84 -8.99 -1.23 6.43
CA ARG A 84 -8.62 -2.40 7.24
C ARG A 84 -7.11 -2.66 7.21
N TYR A 85 -6.44 -2.41 6.09
CA TYR A 85 -4.99 -2.58 6.01
C TYR A 85 -4.23 -1.43 6.68
N CYS A 86 -4.77 -0.21 6.62
CA CYS A 86 -4.17 0.94 7.31
C CYS A 86 -4.11 0.68 8.82
N GLU A 87 -5.20 0.17 9.38
CA GLU A 87 -5.28 -0.23 10.79
C GLU A 87 -4.34 -1.40 11.11
N LYS A 88 -4.49 -2.52 10.39
CA LYS A 88 -3.72 -3.75 10.63
C LYS A 88 -2.21 -3.52 10.66
N TYR A 89 -1.73 -2.57 9.86
CA TYR A 89 -0.31 -2.22 9.75
C TYR A 89 0.06 -0.89 10.42
N ASN A 90 -0.87 -0.28 11.18
CA ASN A 90 -0.71 1.01 11.85
C ASN A 90 -0.19 2.13 10.94
N ASN A 91 -0.59 2.12 9.66
CA ASN A 91 -0.19 3.09 8.66
C ASN A 91 -1.17 4.29 8.67
N LEU A 92 -0.95 5.19 9.63
CA LEU A 92 -1.75 6.40 9.82
C LEU A 92 -1.65 7.35 8.63
N GLU A 93 -0.49 7.44 7.98
CA GLU A 93 -0.28 8.33 6.83
C GLU A 93 -1.17 7.94 5.65
N THR A 94 -1.25 6.64 5.32
CA THR A 94 -2.16 6.15 4.29
C THR A 94 -3.62 6.36 4.66
N PHE A 95 -3.97 6.18 5.94
CA PHE A 95 -5.31 6.48 6.43
C PHE A 95 -5.68 7.96 6.19
N LEU A 96 -4.76 8.89 6.45
CA LEU A 96 -4.97 10.31 6.20
C LEU A 96 -5.07 10.64 4.71
N VAL A 97 -4.29 9.96 3.84
CA VAL A 97 -4.45 10.09 2.38
C VAL A 97 -5.83 9.61 1.93
N TYR A 98 -6.34 8.49 2.45
CA TYR A 98 -7.70 8.06 2.16
C TYR A 98 -8.72 9.13 2.57
N PHE A 99 -8.57 9.70 3.77
CA PHE A 99 -9.47 10.74 4.26
C PHE A 99 -9.43 11.99 3.38
N ASP A 100 -8.26 12.49 3.01
CA ASP A 100 -8.08 13.65 2.14
C ASP A 100 -8.80 13.47 0.79
N GLN A 101 -8.72 12.28 0.20
CA GLN A 101 -9.28 11.99 -1.11
C GLN A 101 -10.79 11.75 -1.12
N THR A 102 -11.34 11.22 -0.02
CA THR A 102 -12.75 10.81 0.03
C THR A 102 -13.62 11.74 0.86
N ASN A 103 -13.02 12.44 1.82
CA ASN A 103 -13.70 13.18 2.87
C ASN A 103 -14.77 12.34 3.60
N ASP A 104 -14.59 11.01 3.65
CA ASP A 104 -15.53 10.08 4.29
C ASP A 104 -15.33 10.09 5.81
N ILE A 105 -15.88 11.14 6.44
CA ILE A 105 -15.79 11.39 7.89
C ILE A 105 -16.36 10.20 8.69
N GLY A 106 -17.45 9.58 8.20
CA GLY A 106 -18.11 8.47 8.87
C GLY A 106 -17.24 7.23 8.95
N LYS A 107 -16.72 6.75 7.80
CA LYS A 107 -15.79 5.61 7.79
C LYS A 107 -14.51 5.95 8.56
N CYS A 108 -13.94 7.14 8.36
CA CYS A 108 -12.71 7.53 9.03
C CYS A 108 -12.88 7.58 10.56
N PHE A 109 -14.03 8.03 11.07
CA PHE A 109 -14.32 7.99 12.50
C PHE A 109 -14.30 6.56 13.04
N VAL A 110 -15.00 5.61 12.40
CA VAL A 110 -15.05 4.22 12.88
C VAL A 110 -13.65 3.58 12.89
N TYR A 111 -12.88 3.78 11.82
CA TYR A 111 -11.52 3.23 11.73
C TYR A 111 -10.50 3.98 12.61
N SER A 112 -10.71 5.26 12.92
CA SER A 112 -9.82 6.04 13.80
C SER A 112 -9.72 5.44 15.21
N ALA A 113 -10.82 4.86 15.71
CA ALA A 113 -10.85 4.22 17.03
C ALA A 113 -9.87 3.04 17.13
N MET A 114 -9.59 2.37 16.01
CA MET A 114 -8.72 1.20 15.98
C MET A 114 -7.23 1.56 16.09
N PHE A 115 -6.85 2.81 15.77
CA PHE A 115 -5.47 3.29 15.96
C PHE A 115 -5.11 3.54 17.43
N ASN A 116 -6.08 3.49 18.34
CA ASN A 116 -5.90 3.80 19.77
C ASN A 116 -5.31 5.21 20.02
N ILE A 117 -5.70 6.18 19.18
CA ILE A 117 -5.32 7.59 19.31
C ILE A 117 -6.59 8.40 19.62
N PRO A 118 -6.89 8.69 20.91
CA PRO A 118 -8.13 9.38 21.27
C PRO A 118 -8.33 10.73 20.57
N SER A 119 -7.26 11.51 20.40
CA SER A 119 -7.31 12.80 19.71
C SER A 119 -7.69 12.69 18.23
N LEU A 120 -7.44 11.54 17.58
CA LEU A 120 -7.86 11.29 16.21
C LEU A 120 -9.38 11.07 16.14
N CYS A 121 -9.95 10.32 17.10
CA CYS A 121 -11.39 10.17 17.23
C CYS A 121 -12.07 11.52 17.55
N GLU A 122 -11.50 12.29 18.48
CA GLU A 122 -11.97 13.63 18.84
C GLU A 122 -11.96 14.57 17.63
N TYR A 123 -10.91 14.50 16.80
CA TYR A 123 -10.83 15.23 15.55
C TYR A 123 -12.04 14.92 14.65
N PHE A 124 -12.33 13.65 14.36
CA PHE A 124 -13.47 13.32 13.50
C PHE A 124 -14.83 13.67 14.12
N LEU A 125 -14.99 13.53 15.44
CA LEU A 125 -16.20 13.98 16.15
C LEU A 125 -16.40 15.48 16.04
N SER A 126 -15.33 16.27 16.23
CA SER A 126 -15.37 17.73 16.09
C SER A 126 -15.68 18.18 14.66
N ASN A 127 -15.37 17.34 13.67
CA ASN A 127 -15.69 17.54 12.26
C ASN A 127 -17.05 16.96 11.85
N GLY A 128 -17.92 16.62 12.81
CA GLY A 128 -19.31 16.25 12.55
C GLY A 128 -19.56 14.76 12.31
N ALA A 129 -18.62 13.87 12.66
CA ALA A 129 -18.88 12.44 12.67
C ALA A 129 -20.04 12.07 13.60
N ASN A 130 -20.89 11.14 13.16
CA ASN A 130 -21.94 10.59 13.99
C ASN A 130 -21.34 9.63 15.02
N ILE A 131 -21.54 9.87 16.31
CA ILE A 131 -21.05 8.99 17.38
C ILE A 131 -21.60 7.55 17.29
N ASN A 132 -22.76 7.37 16.63
CA ASN A 132 -23.40 6.07 16.42
C ASN A 132 -23.06 5.45 15.05
N GLU A 133 -22.09 6.00 14.33
CA GLU A 133 -21.66 5.45 13.04
C GLU A 133 -21.19 4.00 13.20
N LYS A 134 -21.51 3.17 12.20
CA LYS A 134 -21.14 1.75 12.19
C LYS A 134 -20.47 1.43 10.86
N ASN A 135 -19.50 0.54 10.92
CA ASN A 135 -18.96 -0.04 9.70
C ASN A 135 -20.01 -0.96 9.07
N ASN A 136 -20.27 -0.77 7.77
CA ASN A 136 -21.16 -1.61 6.98
C ASN A 136 -20.40 -2.57 6.05
N ASP A 137 -19.06 -2.57 6.09
CA ASP A 137 -18.18 -3.45 5.31
C ASP A 137 -17.94 -4.81 5.98
#